data_AF-R6RAB8-F1
#
_entry.id   AF-R6RAB8-F1
#
_cell.length_a   1.000
_cell.length_b   1.000
_cell.length_c   1.000
_cell.angle_alpha   90.00
_cell.angle_beta   90.00
_cell.angle_gamma   90.00
#
_symmetry.space_group_name_H-M   'P 1'
#
loop_
_entity.id
_entity.type
_entity.pdbx_description
1 polymer ?
#
loop_
_entity_poly.entity_id
_entity_poly.type
_entity_poly.pdbx_seq_one_letter_code
_entity_poly.pdbx_strand_id
1 'polypeptide(L)'
;MMKDTIIYELTTDEFNDAVVKNNYIENSTEQYIGFVDKSVTDKTEAGIILDDYEDAWDDGFDVIVFADCAPDDDSTASLAAMSGMKIFGMVIRRNLLKETGRFNIVLEGSQNREFLMRATDKGHVFFITCSADDAVFPESGAMAREIAYIICSRLARWGHEGNLDTVFADTVAGIPDKNVILGFNKTVDDMLSDSGICTAISADTAPFLVIIGGDTCYGVLRQFGYSIAKALADIGEAVYTSEDADAAMMSDITFKGVIGFQTQAFTNPGFDRIKGRRLQFWFDDPAFFESMFTNVRQGDIILCQDGNYTDYINKIYGADAVWFPPAGNYSGPYDDEGRTLDIVFVGTYYKPEFTPDEFISGARSYDTVEQNEVYKAVTADPALTVEDAVVSLYGRDRLPELMKTMFYVRKNIVDYYRHQAVETVLSAGYKINVYGDSWKNFRSDYSDNLIIHQKINVAEASQIYRKARIGLNFMTWHKAGMTERVADIMLGGAVCISDTTTYLRENFQKDEIVLFDIGRPEQLVTAINQLLKDDTLRHKIAQAGYERAVHEHTWHNRAVSLLQLIKEKKD
;
A
#
# COMPACT_ATOMS: atom_id res chain seq x y z
N MET A 1 -13.03 -23.31 -20.96
CA MET A 1 -12.65 -22.57 -19.75
C MET A 1 -12.67 -21.11 -20.12
N MET A 2 -13.62 -20.38 -19.54
CA MET A 2 -13.73 -18.92 -19.59
C MET A 2 -12.35 -18.26 -19.49
N LYS A 3 -12.10 -17.23 -20.31
CA LYS A 3 -10.83 -16.48 -20.27
C LYS A 3 -10.66 -15.85 -18.88
N ASP A 4 -9.39 -15.71 -18.46
CA ASP A 4 -9.00 -15.01 -17.24
C ASP A 4 -9.58 -15.62 -15.94
N THR A 5 -9.73 -16.96 -15.93
CA THR A 5 -10.23 -17.76 -14.79
C THR A 5 -9.16 -18.74 -14.32
N ILE A 6 -8.93 -18.80 -13.01
CA ILE A 6 -8.15 -19.86 -12.35
C ILE A 6 -9.01 -20.60 -11.34
N ILE A 7 -8.92 -21.93 -11.32
CA ILE A 7 -9.63 -22.79 -10.36
C ILE A 7 -8.59 -23.60 -9.57
N TYR A 8 -8.62 -23.47 -8.25
CA TYR A 8 -7.78 -24.21 -7.32
C TYR A 8 -8.55 -25.41 -6.75
N GLU A 9 -7.94 -26.60 -6.87
CA GLU A 9 -8.46 -27.87 -6.36
C GLU A 9 -7.91 -28.11 -4.94
N LEU A 10 -8.79 -28.03 -3.95
CA LEU A 10 -8.43 -28.07 -2.53
C LEU A 10 -8.95 -29.35 -1.88
N THR A 11 -8.26 -29.87 -0.86
CA THR A 11 -8.87 -30.83 0.07
C THR A 11 -10.06 -30.17 0.78
N THR A 12 -10.98 -30.96 1.33
CA THR A 12 -12.10 -30.43 2.15
C THR A 12 -11.63 -29.52 3.27
N ASP A 13 -10.53 -29.85 3.95
CA ASP A 13 -9.96 -29.01 5.02
C ASP A 13 -9.43 -27.69 4.46
N GLU A 14 -8.64 -27.71 3.38
CA GLU A 14 -8.12 -26.51 2.71
C GLU A 14 -9.24 -25.63 2.13
N PHE A 15 -10.29 -26.23 1.57
CA PHE A 15 -11.45 -25.52 1.04
C PHE A 15 -12.23 -24.77 2.13
N ASN A 16 -12.22 -25.31 3.35
CA ASN A 16 -12.85 -24.69 4.51
C ASN A 16 -11.91 -23.78 5.32
N ASP A 17 -10.66 -23.61 4.89
CA ASP A 17 -9.66 -22.76 5.53
C ASP A 17 -9.52 -21.39 4.81
N ALA A 18 -9.96 -20.31 5.46
CA ALA A 18 -9.82 -18.95 4.97
C ALA A 18 -8.38 -18.54 4.73
N VAL A 19 -7.42 -18.96 5.56
CA VAL A 19 -6.00 -18.61 5.39
C VAL A 19 -5.49 -19.18 4.08
N VAL A 20 -5.82 -20.45 3.79
CA VAL A 20 -5.44 -21.11 2.54
C VAL A 20 -6.04 -20.39 1.33
N LYS A 21 -7.36 -20.14 1.31
CA LYS A 21 -8.02 -19.42 0.20
C LYS A 21 -7.52 -17.99 0.04
N ASN A 22 -7.30 -17.27 1.14
CA ASN A 22 -6.80 -15.90 1.11
C ASN A 22 -5.37 -15.82 0.55
N ASN A 23 -4.52 -16.82 0.80
CA ASN A 23 -3.20 -16.90 0.18
C ASN A 23 -3.30 -17.04 -1.34
N TYR A 24 -4.26 -17.83 -1.85
CA TYR A 24 -4.51 -17.94 -3.29
C TYR A 24 -5.05 -16.64 -3.89
N ILE A 25 -5.96 -15.94 -3.20
CA ILE A 25 -6.47 -14.62 -3.61
C ILE A 25 -5.32 -13.62 -3.74
N GLU A 26 -4.45 -13.56 -2.72
CA GLU A 26 -3.32 -12.63 -2.65
C GLU A 26 -2.33 -12.80 -3.82
N ASN A 27 -2.11 -14.04 -4.25
CA ASN A 27 -1.11 -14.40 -5.26
C ASN A 27 -1.69 -14.56 -6.68
N SER A 28 -3.00 -14.43 -6.87
CA SER A 28 -3.63 -14.53 -8.19
C SER A 28 -3.60 -13.18 -8.92
N THR A 29 -3.55 -13.19 -10.25
CA THR A 29 -3.77 -12.02 -11.13
C THR A 29 -5.06 -12.12 -11.95
N GLU A 30 -5.75 -13.26 -11.88
CA GLU A 30 -6.91 -13.57 -12.70
C GLU A 30 -8.14 -12.75 -12.31
N GLN A 31 -9.04 -12.54 -13.27
CA GLN A 31 -10.31 -11.84 -13.08
C GLN A 31 -11.28 -12.69 -12.26
N TYR A 32 -11.27 -14.00 -12.46
CA TYR A 32 -12.13 -14.96 -11.78
C TYR A 32 -11.28 -15.97 -11.01
N ILE A 33 -11.58 -16.12 -9.72
CA ILE A 33 -10.83 -17.00 -8.81
C ILE A 33 -11.79 -18.04 -8.26
N GLY A 34 -11.54 -19.30 -8.62
CA GLY A 34 -12.30 -20.47 -8.25
C GLY A 34 -11.63 -21.32 -7.18
N PHE A 35 -12.43 -21.84 -6.26
CA PHE A 35 -12.04 -22.84 -5.28
C PHE A 35 -13.04 -23.99 -5.37
N VAL A 36 -12.56 -25.23 -5.47
CA VAL A 36 -13.40 -26.42 -5.47
C VAL A 36 -12.88 -27.45 -4.48
N ASP A 37 -13.79 -28.13 -3.79
CA ASP A 37 -13.48 -29.31 -2.99
C ASP A 37 -13.30 -30.51 -3.94
N LYS A 38 -12.05 -30.97 -4.03
CA LYS A 38 -11.67 -32.08 -4.92
C LYS A 38 -12.24 -33.43 -4.53
N SER A 39 -12.88 -33.55 -3.36
CA SER A 39 -13.65 -34.74 -3.00
C SER A 39 -14.99 -34.83 -3.74
N VAL A 40 -15.48 -33.71 -4.28
CA VAL A 40 -16.78 -33.60 -4.94
C VAL A 40 -16.64 -33.34 -6.43
N THR A 41 -15.79 -32.39 -6.84
CA THR A 41 -15.60 -32.03 -8.24
C THR A 41 -14.15 -31.65 -8.52
N ASP A 42 -13.69 -31.84 -9.76
CA ASP A 42 -12.37 -31.42 -10.21
C ASP A 42 -12.42 -30.13 -11.05
N LYS A 43 -11.28 -29.48 -11.26
CA LYS A 43 -11.23 -28.22 -12.02
C LYS A 43 -11.69 -28.35 -13.48
N THR A 44 -11.60 -29.55 -14.05
CA THR A 44 -12.00 -29.81 -15.43
C THR A 44 -13.51 -29.82 -15.52
N GLU A 45 -14.16 -30.56 -14.62
CA GLU A 45 -15.62 -30.60 -14.51
C GLU A 45 -16.19 -29.21 -14.16
N ALA A 46 -15.64 -28.55 -13.14
CA ALA A 46 -16.04 -27.18 -12.79
C ALA A 46 -15.86 -26.21 -13.98
N GLY A 47 -14.77 -26.35 -14.74
CA GLY A 47 -14.53 -25.56 -15.95
C GLY A 47 -15.55 -25.81 -17.06
N ILE A 48 -15.99 -27.06 -17.25
CA ILE A 48 -17.04 -27.41 -18.22
C ILE A 48 -18.38 -26.80 -17.79
N ILE A 49 -18.73 -26.93 -16.51
CA ILE A 49 -19.96 -26.35 -15.99
C ILE A 49 -19.93 -24.81 -16.18
N LEU A 50 -18.83 -24.14 -15.86
CA LEU A 50 -18.73 -22.70 -16.07
C LEU A 50 -18.87 -22.28 -17.54
N ASP A 51 -18.38 -23.09 -18.47
CA ASP A 51 -18.56 -22.84 -19.91
C ASP A 51 -20.05 -22.97 -20.31
N ASP A 52 -20.79 -23.92 -19.72
CA ASP A 52 -22.24 -24.09 -19.95
C ASP A 52 -23.08 -22.95 -19.34
N TYR A 53 -22.51 -22.20 -18.39
CA TYR A 53 -23.14 -21.08 -17.70
C TYR A 53 -22.39 -19.75 -17.94
N GLU A 54 -21.70 -19.60 -19.08
CA GLU A 54 -20.94 -18.37 -19.41
C GLU A 54 -21.83 -17.12 -19.37
N ASP A 55 -23.08 -17.24 -19.83
CA ASP A 55 -24.10 -16.18 -19.83
C ASP A 55 -24.37 -15.62 -18.42
N ALA A 56 -24.15 -16.38 -17.35
CA ALA A 56 -24.35 -15.88 -15.98
C ALA A 56 -23.43 -14.68 -15.68
N TRP A 57 -22.21 -14.68 -16.20
CA TRP A 57 -21.30 -13.56 -15.99
C TRP A 57 -21.72 -12.31 -16.77
N ASP A 58 -22.30 -12.51 -17.95
CA ASP A 58 -22.86 -11.46 -18.81
C ASP A 58 -24.16 -10.89 -18.21
N ASP A 59 -24.93 -11.73 -17.51
CA ASP A 59 -26.13 -11.36 -16.75
C ASP A 59 -25.81 -10.61 -15.43
N GLY A 60 -24.53 -10.43 -15.13
CA GLY A 60 -24.06 -9.59 -14.04
C GLY A 60 -23.85 -10.31 -12.71
N PHE A 61 -23.82 -11.64 -12.68
CA PHE A 61 -23.46 -12.39 -11.48
C PHE A 61 -21.97 -12.15 -11.11
N ASP A 62 -21.68 -12.08 -9.82
CA ASP A 62 -20.33 -11.84 -9.29
C ASP A 62 -19.74 -13.07 -8.58
N VAL A 63 -20.60 -13.99 -8.14
CA VAL A 63 -20.19 -15.28 -7.57
C VAL A 63 -21.02 -16.40 -8.16
N ILE A 64 -20.37 -17.47 -8.61
CA ILE A 64 -21.02 -18.74 -8.93
C ILE A 64 -20.70 -19.74 -7.83
N VAL A 65 -21.72 -20.40 -7.29
CA VAL A 65 -21.61 -21.34 -6.17
C VAL A 65 -22.11 -22.71 -6.57
N PHE A 66 -21.26 -23.72 -6.42
CA PHE A 66 -21.64 -25.13 -6.55
C PHE A 66 -22.11 -25.62 -5.19
N ALA A 67 -23.39 -25.93 -5.04
CA ALA A 67 -23.96 -26.27 -3.75
C ALA A 67 -25.10 -27.28 -3.80
N ASP A 68 -25.26 -28.04 -2.73
CA ASP A 68 -26.47 -28.82 -2.43
C ASP A 68 -27.37 -28.03 -1.46
N CYS A 69 -28.68 -28.22 -1.58
CA CYS A 69 -29.68 -27.48 -0.80
C CYS A 69 -29.53 -25.95 -0.89
N ALA A 70 -29.19 -25.43 -2.07
CA ALA A 70 -29.12 -23.99 -2.33
C ALA A 70 -30.52 -23.35 -2.38
N PRO A 71 -30.66 -22.06 -2.00
CA PRO A 71 -31.92 -21.33 -2.16
C PRO A 71 -32.28 -21.08 -3.63
N ASP A 72 -33.56 -20.84 -3.91
CA ASP A 72 -34.06 -20.51 -5.26
C ASP A 72 -33.74 -19.05 -5.69
N ASP A 73 -33.36 -18.20 -4.73
CA ASP A 73 -32.98 -16.80 -4.94
C ASP A 73 -31.66 -16.48 -4.23
N ASP A 74 -31.06 -15.34 -4.59
CA ASP A 74 -29.80 -14.89 -4.02
C ASP A 74 -29.97 -13.96 -2.82
N SER A 75 -31.13 -13.86 -2.19
CA SER A 75 -31.34 -12.96 -1.05
C SER A 75 -30.65 -13.45 0.22
N THR A 76 -30.20 -12.50 1.06
CA THR A 76 -29.55 -12.85 2.34
C THR A 76 -30.47 -13.61 3.29
N ALA A 77 -31.78 -13.35 3.24
CA ALA A 77 -32.77 -14.04 4.07
C ALA A 77 -32.89 -15.52 3.66
N SER A 78 -33.05 -15.79 2.36
CA SER A 78 -33.14 -17.16 1.83
C SER A 78 -31.83 -17.93 2.06
N LEU A 79 -30.68 -17.29 1.85
CA LEU A 79 -29.37 -17.89 2.09
C LEU A 79 -29.15 -18.25 3.57
N ALA A 80 -29.55 -17.37 4.49
CA ALA A 80 -29.45 -17.64 5.93
C ALA A 80 -30.39 -18.79 6.37
N ALA A 81 -31.61 -18.83 5.82
CA ALA A 81 -32.59 -19.88 6.08
C ALA A 81 -32.12 -21.28 5.63
N MET A 82 -31.27 -21.36 4.59
CA MET A 82 -30.70 -22.62 4.10
C MET A 82 -29.50 -23.08 4.93
N SER A 83 -29.71 -23.30 6.23
CA SER A 83 -28.63 -23.69 7.14
C SER A 83 -28.03 -25.08 6.87
N GLY A 84 -28.73 -25.91 6.11
CA GLY A 84 -28.25 -27.20 5.60
C GLY A 84 -27.51 -27.11 4.25
N MET A 85 -27.38 -25.92 3.65
CA MET A 85 -26.69 -25.74 2.36
C MET A 85 -25.23 -26.17 2.47
N LYS A 86 -24.80 -27.02 1.54
CA LYS A 86 -23.43 -27.52 1.43
C LYS A 86 -22.76 -26.88 0.24
N ILE A 87 -21.65 -26.19 0.48
CA ILE A 87 -20.90 -25.50 -0.58
C ILE A 87 -19.72 -26.40 -0.98
N PHE A 88 -19.60 -26.72 -2.26
CA PHE A 88 -18.53 -27.56 -2.81
C PHE A 88 -17.56 -26.79 -3.70
N GLY A 89 -17.97 -25.60 -4.15
CA GLY A 89 -17.09 -24.71 -4.86
C GLY A 89 -17.66 -23.31 -4.98
N MET A 90 -16.77 -22.36 -5.21
CA MET A 90 -17.10 -20.96 -5.40
C MET A 90 -16.16 -20.36 -6.44
N VAL A 91 -16.71 -19.68 -7.43
CA VAL A 91 -15.96 -18.87 -8.40
C VAL A 91 -16.34 -17.43 -8.20
N ILE A 92 -15.36 -16.59 -7.91
CA ILE A 92 -15.54 -15.22 -7.47
C ILE A 92 -14.95 -14.28 -8.51
N ARG A 93 -15.75 -13.30 -8.97
CA ARG A 93 -15.24 -12.15 -9.71
C ARG A 93 -14.41 -11.30 -8.75
N ARG A 94 -13.11 -11.19 -9.01
CA ARG A 94 -12.14 -10.53 -8.12
C ARG A 94 -12.53 -9.10 -7.74
N ASN A 95 -13.15 -8.34 -8.64
CA ASN A 95 -13.55 -6.97 -8.34
C ASN A 95 -14.55 -6.88 -7.17
N LEU A 96 -15.36 -7.91 -6.92
CA LEU A 96 -16.27 -7.97 -5.77
C LEU A 96 -15.52 -7.95 -4.43
N LEU A 97 -14.28 -8.46 -4.39
CA LEU A 97 -13.46 -8.46 -3.18
C LEU A 97 -13.13 -7.05 -2.69
N LYS A 98 -13.17 -6.05 -3.57
CA LYS A 98 -12.98 -4.63 -3.21
C LYS A 98 -14.11 -4.10 -2.32
N GLU A 99 -15.29 -4.71 -2.39
CA GLU A 99 -16.47 -4.30 -1.63
C GLU A 99 -16.73 -5.22 -0.44
N THR A 100 -16.47 -6.51 -0.63
CA THR A 100 -16.76 -7.55 0.37
C THR A 100 -15.60 -7.79 1.32
N GLY A 101 -14.37 -7.71 0.82
CA GLY A 101 -13.18 -8.22 1.47
C GLY A 101 -13.08 -9.75 1.34
N ARG A 102 -11.90 -10.29 1.62
CA ARG A 102 -11.56 -11.71 1.53
C ARG A 102 -12.27 -12.56 2.61
N PHE A 103 -11.96 -13.85 2.68
CA PHE A 103 -12.57 -14.75 3.66
C PHE A 103 -12.15 -14.35 5.08
N ASN A 104 -13.08 -14.38 6.02
CA ASN A 104 -12.83 -14.00 7.41
C ASN A 104 -11.93 -15.05 8.08
N ILE A 105 -10.80 -14.65 8.67
CA ILE A 105 -9.87 -15.58 9.35
C ILE A 105 -10.12 -15.68 10.85
N VAL A 106 -11.02 -14.87 11.41
CA VAL A 106 -11.38 -14.87 12.84
C VAL A 106 -12.49 -15.88 13.15
N LEU A 107 -13.33 -16.21 12.17
CA LEU A 107 -14.29 -17.30 12.29
C LEU A 107 -13.58 -18.65 12.12
N GLU A 108 -13.64 -19.49 13.15
CA GLU A 108 -13.22 -20.89 13.07
C GLU A 108 -14.35 -21.71 12.43
N GLY A 109 -14.07 -22.43 11.34
CA GLY A 109 -15.04 -23.26 10.59
C GLY A 109 -15.58 -22.61 9.31
N SER A 110 -15.84 -23.44 8.29
CA SER A 110 -16.39 -23.14 6.94
C SER A 110 -16.79 -21.67 6.66
N GLN A 111 -15.82 -20.75 6.52
CA GLN A 111 -16.10 -19.31 6.32
C GLN A 111 -16.71 -18.96 4.94
N ASN A 112 -17.04 -20.00 4.16
CA ASN A 112 -17.68 -19.88 2.86
C ASN A 112 -19.06 -19.24 2.96
N ARG A 113 -19.85 -19.59 3.99
CA ARG A 113 -21.20 -19.05 4.12
C ARG A 113 -21.15 -17.59 4.57
N GLU A 114 -20.29 -17.25 5.52
CA GLU A 114 -20.09 -15.85 5.92
C GLU A 114 -19.64 -14.97 4.76
N PHE A 115 -18.66 -15.42 3.97
CA PHE A 115 -18.24 -14.70 2.77
C PHE A 115 -19.38 -14.55 1.77
N LEU A 116 -20.14 -15.63 1.53
CA LEU A 116 -21.25 -15.60 0.61
C LEU A 116 -22.36 -14.62 1.05
N MET A 117 -22.65 -14.55 2.35
CA MET A 117 -23.58 -13.55 2.90
C MET A 117 -23.12 -12.12 2.61
N ARG A 118 -21.81 -11.83 2.70
CA ARG A 118 -21.26 -10.52 2.32
C ARG A 118 -21.30 -10.30 0.81
N ALA A 119 -21.03 -11.33 0.01
CA ALA A 119 -21.11 -11.27 -1.45
C ALA A 119 -22.51 -10.89 -1.91
N THR A 120 -23.54 -11.54 -1.39
CA THR A 120 -24.94 -11.21 -1.64
C THR A 120 -25.31 -9.77 -1.21
N ASP A 121 -24.68 -9.23 -0.17
CA ASP A 121 -24.94 -7.86 0.28
C ASP A 121 -24.42 -6.79 -0.71
N LYS A 122 -23.52 -7.17 -1.63
CA LYS A 122 -22.77 -6.24 -2.51
C LYS A 122 -22.92 -6.52 -3.99
N GLY A 123 -23.20 -7.76 -4.36
CA GLY A 123 -23.32 -8.22 -5.74
C GLY A 123 -24.33 -9.36 -5.86
N HIS A 124 -24.28 -10.04 -6.99
CA HIS A 124 -25.23 -11.10 -7.32
C HIS A 124 -24.59 -12.48 -7.25
N VAL A 125 -25.35 -13.45 -6.73
CA VAL A 125 -24.89 -14.83 -6.57
C VAL A 125 -25.72 -15.76 -7.45
N PHE A 126 -25.06 -16.62 -8.19
CA PHE A 126 -25.71 -17.67 -8.97
C PHE A 126 -25.41 -19.05 -8.35
N PHE A 127 -26.46 -19.83 -8.10
CA PHE A 127 -26.35 -21.17 -7.54
C PHE A 127 -26.47 -22.24 -8.62
N ILE A 128 -25.52 -23.17 -8.64
CA ILE A 128 -25.56 -24.39 -9.44
C ILE A 128 -25.78 -25.56 -8.49
N THR A 129 -26.97 -26.15 -8.58
CA THR A 129 -27.33 -27.30 -7.75
C THR A 129 -26.46 -28.51 -8.10
N CYS A 130 -25.69 -28.98 -7.12
CA CYS A 130 -24.84 -30.17 -7.22
C CYS A 130 -25.18 -31.11 -6.07
N SER A 131 -25.19 -32.43 -6.29
CA SER A 131 -25.43 -33.42 -5.23
C SER A 131 -24.20 -34.27 -4.98
N ALA A 132 -23.80 -34.43 -3.72
CA ALA A 132 -22.68 -35.29 -3.32
C ALA A 132 -23.05 -36.14 -2.10
N ASP A 133 -23.02 -37.47 -2.26
CA ASP A 133 -23.39 -38.43 -1.22
C ASP A 133 -22.40 -38.44 -0.02
N ASP A 134 -21.14 -38.09 -0.25
CA ASP A 134 -20.04 -38.18 0.72
C ASP A 134 -19.66 -36.84 1.40
N ALA A 135 -20.49 -35.81 1.25
CA ALA A 135 -20.17 -34.47 1.77
C ALA A 135 -20.06 -34.43 3.31
N VAL A 136 -18.89 -34.02 3.81
CA VAL A 136 -18.58 -33.91 5.24
C VAL A 136 -19.05 -32.56 5.80
N PHE A 137 -19.79 -32.57 6.91
CA PHE A 137 -20.17 -31.35 7.62
C PHE A 137 -18.98 -30.77 8.41
N PRO A 138 -18.87 -29.42 8.52
CA PRO A 138 -17.91 -28.79 9.41
C PRO A 138 -18.11 -29.24 10.87
N GLU A 139 -17.07 -29.09 11.69
CA GLU A 139 -17.18 -29.38 13.13
C GLU A 139 -18.32 -28.59 13.78
N SER A 140 -19.06 -29.25 14.67
CA SER A 140 -20.35 -28.75 15.17
C SER A 140 -20.26 -27.40 15.89
N GLY A 141 -19.15 -27.13 16.58
CA GLY A 141 -18.94 -25.86 17.29
C GLY A 141 -18.60 -24.70 16.35
N ALA A 142 -17.87 -24.98 15.28
CA ALA A 142 -17.43 -24.03 14.28
C ALA A 142 -18.64 -23.53 13.46
N MET A 143 -19.47 -24.47 13.01
CA MET A 143 -20.74 -24.19 12.32
C MET A 143 -21.70 -23.37 13.20
N ALA A 144 -21.82 -23.70 14.49
CA ALA A 144 -22.67 -22.95 15.41
C ALA A 144 -22.26 -21.48 15.53
N ARG A 145 -20.95 -21.20 15.58
CA ARG A 145 -20.41 -19.85 15.73
C ARG A 145 -20.61 -19.00 14.48
N GLU A 146 -20.39 -19.57 13.30
CA GLU A 146 -20.64 -18.89 12.03
C GLU A 146 -22.11 -18.49 11.89
N ILE A 147 -23.04 -19.43 12.11
CA ILE A 147 -24.49 -19.18 12.00
C ILE A 147 -24.93 -18.11 13.01
N ALA A 148 -24.46 -18.20 14.26
CA ALA A 148 -24.73 -17.19 15.28
C ALA A 148 -24.27 -15.79 14.83
N TYR A 149 -23.06 -15.68 14.29
CA TYR A 149 -22.54 -14.40 13.81
C TYR A 149 -23.34 -13.84 12.63
N ILE A 150 -23.71 -14.68 11.65
CA ILE A 150 -24.51 -14.26 10.49
C ILE A 150 -25.83 -13.61 10.93
N ILE A 151 -26.50 -14.22 11.92
CA ILE A 151 -27.74 -13.68 12.49
C ILE A 151 -27.48 -12.41 13.29
N CYS A 152 -26.56 -12.46 14.26
CA CYS A 152 -26.27 -11.35 15.16
C CYS A 152 -25.82 -10.08 14.41
N SER A 153 -25.04 -10.24 13.33
CA SER A 153 -24.56 -9.12 12.50
C SER A 153 -25.66 -8.45 11.64
N ARG A 154 -26.83 -9.09 11.47
CA ARG A 154 -27.92 -8.61 10.59
C ARG A 154 -29.25 -8.37 11.32
N LEU A 155 -29.29 -8.50 12.65
CA LEU A 155 -30.50 -8.33 13.47
C LEU A 155 -31.28 -7.04 13.14
N ALA A 156 -30.58 -5.91 13.11
CA ALA A 156 -31.22 -4.61 12.86
C ALA A 156 -31.86 -4.54 11.47
N ARG A 157 -31.19 -5.09 10.46
CA ARG A 157 -31.66 -5.10 9.07
C ARG A 157 -32.87 -6.00 8.92
N TRP A 158 -32.77 -7.27 9.31
CA TRP A 158 -33.89 -8.21 9.18
C TRP A 158 -35.06 -7.87 10.10
N GLY A 159 -34.81 -7.21 11.24
CA GLY A 159 -35.87 -6.65 12.08
C GLY A 159 -36.64 -5.54 11.37
N HIS A 160 -35.95 -4.65 10.66
CA HIS A 160 -36.59 -3.59 9.87
C HIS A 160 -37.33 -4.13 8.63
N GLU A 161 -36.77 -5.17 7.98
CA GLU A 161 -37.38 -5.82 6.82
C GLU A 161 -38.55 -6.76 7.18
N GLY A 162 -38.74 -7.08 8.47
CA GLY A 162 -39.78 -8.00 8.94
C GLY A 162 -39.47 -9.48 8.70
N ASN A 163 -38.22 -9.81 8.36
CA ASN A 163 -37.78 -11.17 8.03
C ASN A 163 -37.16 -11.92 9.21
N LEU A 164 -36.86 -11.24 10.32
CA LEU A 164 -36.04 -11.79 11.41
C LEU A 164 -36.59 -13.08 12.01
N ASP A 165 -37.88 -13.13 12.35
CA ASP A 165 -38.50 -14.30 12.99
C ASP A 165 -38.48 -15.52 12.06
N THR A 166 -38.79 -15.31 10.78
CA THR A 166 -38.79 -16.35 9.74
C THR A 166 -37.37 -16.88 9.52
N VAL A 167 -36.40 -15.99 9.28
CA VAL A 167 -35.00 -16.37 9.07
C VAL A 167 -34.46 -17.14 10.26
N PHE A 168 -34.74 -16.69 11.49
CA PHE A 168 -34.30 -17.38 12.69
C PHE A 168 -34.94 -18.78 12.81
N ALA A 169 -36.25 -18.90 12.63
CA ALA A 169 -36.96 -20.17 12.72
C ALA A 169 -36.45 -21.18 11.68
N ASP A 170 -36.30 -20.76 10.42
CA ASP A 170 -35.85 -21.61 9.33
C ASP A 170 -34.38 -22.00 9.48
N THR A 171 -33.53 -21.06 9.91
CA THR A 171 -32.13 -21.33 10.25
C THR A 171 -32.04 -22.43 11.30
N VAL A 172 -32.77 -22.32 12.42
CA VAL A 172 -32.75 -23.31 13.50
C VAL A 172 -33.30 -24.65 13.03
N ALA A 173 -34.34 -24.67 12.19
CA ALA A 173 -34.90 -25.88 11.62
C ALA A 173 -33.93 -26.60 10.66
N GLY A 174 -33.09 -25.83 9.95
CA GLY A 174 -32.09 -26.35 9.00
C GLY A 174 -30.80 -26.87 9.63
N ILE A 175 -30.61 -26.76 10.96
CA ILE A 175 -29.41 -27.27 11.63
C ILE A 175 -29.49 -28.81 11.73
N PRO A 176 -28.51 -29.55 11.18
CA PRO A 176 -28.60 -31.01 11.03
C PRO A 176 -28.43 -31.79 12.34
N ASP A 177 -27.80 -31.20 13.37
CA ASP A 177 -27.40 -31.90 14.60
C ASP A 177 -27.75 -31.13 15.88
N LYS A 178 -28.22 -31.84 16.92
CA LYS A 178 -28.63 -31.26 18.21
C LYS A 178 -27.51 -30.57 18.97
N ASN A 179 -26.27 -31.05 18.85
CA ASN A 179 -25.10 -30.44 19.48
C ASN A 179 -24.76 -29.09 18.83
N VAL A 180 -24.97 -28.96 17.51
CA VAL A 180 -24.84 -27.67 16.80
C VAL A 180 -25.87 -26.68 17.34
N ILE A 181 -27.12 -27.10 17.55
CA ILE A 181 -28.19 -26.25 18.11
C ILE A 181 -27.83 -25.76 19.53
N LEU A 182 -27.29 -26.65 20.38
CA LEU A 182 -26.87 -26.28 21.74
C LEU A 182 -25.72 -25.26 21.73
N GLY A 183 -24.72 -25.47 20.87
CA GLY A 183 -23.62 -24.51 20.69
C GLY A 183 -24.11 -23.17 20.13
N PHE A 184 -25.04 -23.21 19.18
CA PHE A 184 -25.60 -22.03 18.52
C PHE A 184 -26.31 -21.13 19.53
N ASN A 185 -27.25 -21.66 20.32
CA ASN A 185 -27.98 -20.87 21.32
C ASN A 185 -27.05 -20.18 22.31
N LYS A 186 -26.05 -20.92 22.82
CA LYS A 186 -25.05 -20.33 23.71
C LYS A 186 -24.27 -19.21 23.03
N THR A 187 -23.84 -19.40 21.79
CA THR A 187 -23.03 -18.41 21.07
C THR A 187 -23.83 -17.14 20.74
N VAL A 188 -25.12 -17.29 20.43
CA VAL A 188 -26.03 -16.15 20.26
C VAL A 188 -26.16 -15.36 21.55
N ASP A 189 -26.40 -16.03 22.69
CA ASP A 189 -26.48 -15.37 23.99
C ASP A 189 -25.18 -14.61 24.32
N ASP A 190 -24.03 -15.21 24.06
CA ASP A 190 -22.71 -14.60 24.27
C ASP A 190 -22.54 -13.35 23.38
N MET A 191 -22.86 -13.43 22.08
CA MET A 191 -22.74 -12.31 21.13
C MET A 191 -23.73 -11.16 21.39
N LEU A 192 -24.93 -11.49 21.87
CA LEU A 192 -25.92 -10.47 22.28
C LEU A 192 -25.52 -9.78 23.58
N SER A 193 -24.83 -10.50 24.47
CA SER A 193 -24.37 -9.99 25.76
C SER A 193 -23.06 -9.20 25.66
N ASP A 194 -22.18 -9.58 24.72
CA ASP A 194 -20.90 -8.92 24.45
C ASP A 194 -20.75 -8.56 22.97
N SER A 195 -21.03 -7.30 22.65
CA SER A 195 -20.87 -6.76 21.29
C SER A 195 -19.42 -6.77 20.80
N GLY A 196 -18.44 -6.94 21.70
CA GLY A 196 -17.03 -7.08 21.36
C GLY A 196 -16.75 -8.32 20.50
N ILE A 197 -17.53 -9.40 20.66
CA ILE A 197 -17.36 -10.63 19.88
C ILE A 197 -17.65 -10.38 18.40
N CYS A 198 -18.83 -9.82 18.08
CA CYS A 198 -19.20 -9.47 16.70
C CYS A 198 -18.26 -8.39 16.13
N THR A 199 -17.86 -7.42 16.94
CA THR A 199 -16.93 -6.37 16.53
C THR A 199 -15.59 -6.97 16.12
N ALA A 200 -15.03 -7.90 16.91
CA ALA A 200 -13.76 -8.55 16.60
C ALA A 200 -13.82 -9.37 15.30
N ILE A 201 -14.93 -10.08 15.05
CA ILE A 201 -15.13 -10.84 13.80
C ILE A 201 -15.24 -9.89 12.61
N SER A 202 -16.11 -8.87 12.70
CA SER A 202 -16.34 -7.92 11.60
C SER A 202 -15.13 -7.05 11.26
N ALA A 203 -14.25 -6.79 12.23
CA ALA A 203 -13.01 -6.02 12.04
C ALA A 203 -12.04 -6.71 11.06
N ASP A 204 -12.08 -8.04 10.95
CA ASP A 204 -11.20 -8.79 10.06
C ASP A 204 -11.56 -8.62 8.58
N THR A 205 -12.83 -8.35 8.26
CA THR A 205 -13.28 -8.07 6.88
C THR A 205 -13.71 -6.62 6.70
N ALA A 206 -13.49 -5.77 7.71
CA ALA A 206 -13.77 -4.36 7.64
C ALA A 206 -12.93 -3.69 6.53
N PRO A 207 -13.50 -2.71 5.81
CA PRO A 207 -12.81 -2.07 4.72
C PRO A 207 -11.69 -1.13 5.20
N PHE A 208 -10.75 -0.84 4.31
CA PHE A 208 -9.89 0.34 4.42
C PHE A 208 -10.60 1.58 3.87
N LEU A 209 -10.32 2.74 4.45
CA LEU A 209 -10.58 4.04 3.84
C LEU A 209 -9.26 4.63 3.37
N VAL A 210 -9.11 4.93 2.09
CA VAL A 210 -7.94 5.62 1.54
C VAL A 210 -8.35 7.03 1.14
N ILE A 211 -7.77 8.03 1.82
CA ILE A 211 -7.97 9.44 1.50
C ILE A 211 -7.04 9.79 0.35
N ILE A 212 -7.62 10.05 -0.81
CA ILE A 212 -6.91 10.42 -2.03
C ILE A 212 -6.56 11.91 -1.91
N GLY A 213 -5.27 12.21 -1.79
CA GLY A 213 -4.78 13.58 -1.67
C GLY A 213 -5.03 14.44 -2.92
N GLY A 214 -4.92 15.76 -2.75
CA GLY A 214 -4.95 16.72 -3.86
C GLY A 214 -3.74 16.61 -4.81
N ASP A 215 -3.70 17.44 -5.85
CA ASP A 215 -2.66 17.44 -6.91
C ASP A 215 -1.30 18.02 -6.47
N THR A 216 -0.97 17.91 -5.18
CA THR A 216 0.31 18.36 -4.62
C THR A 216 1.46 17.48 -5.14
N CYS A 217 2.65 18.07 -5.32
CA CYS A 217 3.85 17.37 -5.80
C CYS A 217 3.65 16.63 -7.14
N TYR A 218 3.03 17.28 -8.14
CA TYR A 218 2.78 16.70 -9.47
C TYR A 218 1.89 15.43 -9.43
N GLY A 219 0.96 15.36 -8.48
CA GLY A 219 0.05 14.24 -8.33
C GLY A 219 0.68 12.98 -7.71
N VAL A 220 1.91 13.05 -7.17
CA VAL A 220 2.59 11.90 -6.56
C VAL A 220 1.81 11.34 -5.38
N LEU A 221 1.38 12.20 -4.43
CA LEU A 221 0.62 11.74 -3.26
C LEU A 221 -0.74 11.15 -3.65
N ARG A 222 -1.39 11.73 -4.66
CA ARG A 222 -2.62 11.21 -5.27
C ARG A 222 -2.39 9.82 -5.85
N GLN A 223 -1.29 9.64 -6.60
CA GLN A 223 -0.92 8.35 -7.16
C GLN A 223 -0.59 7.32 -6.08
N PHE A 224 0.08 7.69 -4.99
CA PHE A 224 0.31 6.78 -3.86
C PHE A 224 -1.01 6.28 -3.27
N GLY A 225 -1.98 7.18 -3.09
CA GLY A 225 -3.35 6.85 -2.67
C GLY A 225 -3.99 5.79 -3.57
N TYR A 226 -3.99 6.00 -4.88
CA TYR A 226 -4.55 5.01 -5.80
C TYR A 226 -3.77 3.69 -5.83
N SER A 227 -2.45 3.76 -5.70
CA SER A 227 -1.59 2.58 -5.79
C SER A 227 -1.74 1.68 -4.57
N ILE A 228 -1.80 2.25 -3.35
CA ILE A 228 -2.07 1.45 -2.15
C ILE A 228 -3.52 0.94 -2.14
N ALA A 229 -4.49 1.74 -2.59
CA ALA A 229 -5.88 1.31 -2.66
C ALA A 229 -6.04 0.12 -3.62
N LYS A 230 -5.42 0.21 -4.81
CA LYS A 230 -5.37 -0.90 -5.75
C LYS A 230 -4.64 -2.11 -5.17
N ALA A 231 -3.50 -1.92 -4.52
CA ALA A 231 -2.73 -3.02 -3.94
C ALA A 231 -3.51 -3.77 -2.84
N LEU A 232 -4.19 -3.04 -1.94
CA LEU A 232 -5.06 -3.61 -0.91
C LEU A 232 -6.22 -4.41 -1.55
N ALA A 233 -6.88 -3.81 -2.53
CA ALA A 233 -7.92 -4.48 -3.31
C ALA A 233 -7.42 -5.75 -4.02
N ASP A 234 -6.23 -5.70 -4.62
CA ASP A 234 -5.64 -6.82 -5.33
C ASP A 234 -5.33 -7.99 -4.37
N ILE A 235 -4.93 -7.72 -3.12
CA ILE A 235 -4.75 -8.76 -2.09
C ILE A 235 -6.05 -9.18 -1.38
N GLY A 236 -7.20 -8.73 -1.90
CA GLY A 236 -8.53 -9.13 -1.44
C GLY A 236 -9.06 -8.32 -0.25
N GLU A 237 -8.49 -7.18 0.10
CA GLU A 237 -9.05 -6.30 1.13
C GLU A 237 -10.18 -5.44 0.55
N ALA A 238 -11.22 -5.19 1.35
CA ALA A 238 -12.25 -4.21 0.99
C ALA A 238 -11.68 -2.79 1.10
N VAL A 239 -11.99 -1.91 0.14
CA VAL A 239 -11.39 -0.57 0.05
C VAL A 239 -12.42 0.46 -0.40
N TYR A 240 -12.55 1.53 0.38
CA TYR A 240 -13.18 2.79 -0.01
C TYR A 240 -12.10 3.82 -0.34
N THR A 241 -12.28 4.54 -1.44
CA THR A 241 -11.45 5.70 -1.78
C THR A 241 -12.28 6.96 -1.70
N SER A 242 -11.72 8.04 -1.16
CA SER A 242 -12.40 9.34 -1.10
C SER A 242 -11.43 10.49 -1.33
N GLU A 243 -11.78 11.40 -2.24
CA GLU A 243 -11.03 12.67 -2.41
C GLU A 243 -11.43 13.68 -1.33
N ASP A 244 -12.74 13.77 -1.03
CA ASP A 244 -13.32 14.67 -0.02
C ASP A 244 -14.05 13.84 1.04
N ALA A 245 -13.31 13.16 1.92
CA ALA A 245 -13.92 12.31 2.94
C ALA A 245 -14.81 13.14 3.89
N ASP A 246 -16.14 13.05 3.72
CA ASP A 246 -17.11 13.60 4.66
C ASP A 246 -17.12 12.74 5.93
N ALA A 247 -16.56 13.29 7.00
CA ALA A 247 -16.43 12.60 8.27
C ALA A 247 -17.77 12.16 8.87
N ALA A 248 -18.89 12.83 8.55
CA ALA A 248 -20.21 12.44 9.03
C ALA A 248 -20.74 11.21 8.29
N MET A 249 -20.53 11.12 6.97
CA MET A 249 -20.92 9.93 6.21
C MET A 249 -20.09 8.71 6.59
N MET A 250 -18.80 8.93 6.89
CA MET A 250 -17.87 7.84 7.20
C MET A 250 -17.94 7.39 8.68
N SER A 251 -18.58 8.13 9.58
CA SER A 251 -18.63 7.77 11.01
C SER A 251 -19.48 6.54 11.34
N ASP A 252 -20.39 6.17 10.44
CA ASP A 252 -21.23 4.98 10.61
C ASP A 252 -20.52 3.68 10.20
N ILE A 253 -19.40 3.79 9.48
CA ILE A 253 -18.61 2.65 9.00
C ILE A 253 -17.44 2.40 9.97
N THR A 254 -17.23 1.13 10.31
CA THR A 254 -16.01 0.68 10.99
C THR A 254 -14.98 0.29 9.95
N PHE A 255 -13.83 0.97 9.95
CA PHE A 255 -12.72 0.67 9.05
C PHE A 255 -11.64 -0.14 9.75
N LYS A 256 -11.03 -1.06 9.01
CA LYS A 256 -9.80 -1.77 9.41
C LYS A 256 -8.62 -0.80 9.54
N GLY A 257 -8.57 0.21 8.67
CA GLY A 257 -7.61 1.31 8.75
C GLY A 257 -8.03 2.48 7.88
N VAL A 258 -7.64 3.68 8.29
CA VAL A 258 -7.87 4.93 7.54
C VAL A 258 -6.52 5.47 7.10
N ILE A 259 -6.22 5.38 5.81
CA ILE A 259 -4.92 5.68 5.22
C ILE A 259 -4.94 7.10 4.64
N GLY A 260 -3.91 7.88 4.98
CA GLY A 260 -3.66 9.21 4.43
C GLY A 260 -2.20 9.39 3.99
N PHE A 261 -1.98 10.29 3.05
CA PHE A 261 -0.65 10.68 2.57
C PHE A 261 -0.44 12.16 2.84
N GLN A 262 0.28 12.49 3.91
CA GLN A 262 0.44 13.86 4.42
C GLN A 262 -0.88 14.65 4.48
N THR A 263 -1.99 13.96 4.76
CA THR A 263 -3.31 14.58 4.69
C THR A 263 -3.57 15.48 5.89
N GLN A 264 -4.05 16.69 5.63
CA GLN A 264 -4.52 17.62 6.67
C GLN A 264 -5.83 17.17 7.30
N ALA A 265 -6.55 16.23 6.67
CA ALA A 265 -7.83 15.69 7.16
C ALA A 265 -7.73 15.17 8.60
N PHE A 266 -6.60 14.57 8.98
CA PHE A 266 -6.40 14.03 10.33
C PHE A 266 -6.22 15.10 11.42
N THR A 267 -6.04 16.37 11.05
CA THR A 267 -6.06 17.49 12.00
C THR A 267 -7.47 18.02 12.27
N ASN A 268 -8.46 17.61 11.48
CA ASN A 268 -9.85 18.00 11.67
C ASN A 268 -10.51 17.10 12.74
N PRO A 269 -11.01 17.66 13.86
CA PRO A 269 -11.67 16.88 14.92
C PRO A 269 -12.87 16.06 14.45
N GLY A 270 -13.49 16.42 13.31
CA GLY A 270 -14.55 15.61 12.69
C GLY A 270 -14.08 14.20 12.36
N PHE A 271 -12.82 14.03 11.96
CA PHE A 271 -12.24 12.72 11.65
C PHE A 271 -12.07 11.84 12.89
N ASP A 272 -12.17 12.38 14.12
CA ASP A 272 -12.09 11.57 15.35
C ASP A 272 -13.32 10.64 15.49
N ARG A 273 -14.39 10.95 14.77
CA ARG A 273 -15.62 10.14 14.74
C ARG A 273 -15.52 8.94 13.80
N ILE A 274 -14.55 8.92 12.90
CA ILE A 274 -14.33 7.79 12.00
C ILE A 274 -13.72 6.65 12.82
N LYS A 275 -14.35 5.48 12.77
CA LYS A 275 -13.93 4.29 13.49
C LYS A 275 -12.87 3.57 12.66
N GLY A 276 -11.71 3.33 13.27
CA GLY A 276 -10.57 2.71 12.61
C GLY A 276 -9.28 3.45 12.96
N ARG A 277 -8.17 2.74 12.89
CA ARG A 277 -6.85 3.30 13.18
C ARG A 277 -6.38 4.17 12.02
N ARG A 278 -5.82 5.36 12.29
CA ARG A 278 -5.25 6.19 11.22
C ARG A 278 -3.82 5.78 10.91
N LEU A 279 -3.51 5.76 9.62
CA LEU A 279 -2.23 5.34 9.06
C LEU A 279 -1.76 6.49 8.15
N GLN A 280 -0.89 7.37 8.67
CA GLN A 280 -0.47 8.57 7.98
C GLN A 280 0.92 8.37 7.38
N PHE A 281 1.00 8.26 6.05
CA PHE A 281 2.28 8.32 5.34
C PHE A 281 2.88 9.72 5.41
N TRP A 282 4.18 9.79 5.69
CA TRP A 282 4.89 11.04 5.91
C TRP A 282 6.27 11.07 5.20
N PHE A 283 6.49 12.07 4.35
CA PHE A 283 7.68 12.16 3.50
C PHE A 283 8.55 13.39 3.80
N ASP A 284 7.99 14.48 4.31
CA ASP A 284 8.75 15.70 4.58
C ASP A 284 9.43 15.72 5.96
N ASP A 285 10.28 16.72 6.21
CA ASP A 285 10.83 16.96 7.56
C ASP A 285 9.70 17.13 8.58
N PRO A 286 9.65 16.34 9.66
CA PRO A 286 8.61 16.53 10.66
C PRO A 286 8.70 17.88 11.38
N ALA A 287 9.89 18.50 11.48
CA ALA A 287 10.06 19.73 12.22
C ALA A 287 9.32 20.94 11.62
N PHE A 288 9.03 20.92 10.31
CA PHE A 288 8.30 22.00 9.63
C PHE A 288 6.78 21.84 9.70
N PHE A 289 6.28 20.75 10.30
CA PHE A 289 4.86 20.40 10.33
C PHE A 289 4.39 19.96 11.72
N GLU A 290 4.88 20.63 12.76
CA GLU A 290 4.54 20.34 14.17
C GLU A 290 3.03 20.16 14.42
N SER A 291 2.17 20.94 13.76
CA SER A 291 0.71 20.83 13.91
C SER A 291 0.14 19.47 13.50
N MET A 292 0.86 18.71 12.67
CA MET A 292 0.47 17.36 12.26
C MET A 292 0.75 16.30 13.32
N PHE A 293 1.60 16.61 14.30
CA PHE A 293 2.14 15.61 15.24
C PHE A 293 1.79 15.90 16.70
N THR A 294 1.37 17.11 17.03
CA THR A 294 1.08 17.52 18.41
C THR A 294 -0.22 16.93 18.98
N ASN A 295 -1.17 16.56 18.14
CA ASN A 295 -2.48 16.01 18.55
C ASN A 295 -2.79 14.67 17.89
N VAL A 296 -1.78 13.82 17.71
CA VAL A 296 -1.95 12.48 17.15
C VAL A 296 -2.75 11.65 18.13
N ARG A 297 -3.83 11.02 17.67
CA ARG A 297 -4.69 10.20 18.52
C ARG A 297 -3.93 8.95 18.95
N GLN A 298 -4.15 8.51 20.19
CA GLN A 298 -3.59 7.26 20.68
C GLN A 298 -3.99 6.10 19.76
N GLY A 299 -2.99 5.33 19.34
CA GLY A 299 -3.13 4.21 18.41
C GLY A 299 -2.93 4.58 16.94
N ASP A 300 -2.92 5.86 16.55
CA ASP A 300 -2.58 6.26 15.17
C ASP A 300 -1.10 5.97 14.88
N ILE A 301 -0.80 5.55 13.65
CA ILE A 301 0.56 5.22 13.21
C ILE A 301 1.01 6.17 12.11
N ILE A 302 2.23 6.69 12.24
CA ILE A 302 2.87 7.54 11.24
C ILE A 302 3.93 6.73 10.49
N LEU A 303 3.76 6.60 9.18
CA LEU A 303 4.59 5.78 8.29
C LEU A 303 5.61 6.68 7.60
N CYS A 304 6.83 6.75 8.13
CA CYS A 304 7.85 7.69 7.70
C CYS A 304 8.79 7.09 6.65
N GLN A 305 9.16 7.88 5.64
CA GLN A 305 10.13 7.40 4.65
C GLN A 305 11.59 7.37 5.12
N ASP A 306 11.91 8.12 6.17
CA ASP A 306 13.27 8.27 6.70
C ASP A 306 13.31 7.90 8.19
N GLY A 307 14.27 7.06 8.56
CA GLY A 307 14.44 6.61 9.94
C GLY A 307 14.78 7.73 10.93
N ASN A 308 15.44 8.81 10.48
CA ASN A 308 15.67 9.98 11.33
C ASN A 308 14.37 10.71 11.63
N TYR A 309 13.41 10.70 10.71
CA TYR A 309 12.09 11.29 10.95
C TYR A 309 11.27 10.45 11.91
N THR A 310 11.33 9.11 11.75
CA THR A 310 10.76 8.18 12.71
C THR A 310 11.27 8.48 14.12
N ASP A 311 12.59 8.57 14.26
CA ASP A 311 13.25 8.90 15.52
C ASP A 311 12.84 10.27 16.07
N TYR A 312 12.82 11.29 15.21
CA TYR A 312 12.43 12.65 15.59
C TYR A 312 10.99 12.69 16.10
N ILE A 313 10.04 12.10 15.36
CA ILE A 313 8.62 12.10 15.74
C ILE A 313 8.39 11.34 17.05
N ASN A 314 8.96 10.15 17.19
CA ASN A 314 8.87 9.35 18.41
C ASN A 314 9.44 10.11 19.62
N LYS A 315 10.62 10.73 19.48
CA LYS A 315 11.32 11.40 20.59
C LYS A 315 10.74 12.77 20.94
N ILE A 316 10.31 13.55 19.95
CA ILE A 316 9.88 14.95 20.14
C ILE A 316 8.37 15.05 20.37
N TYR A 317 7.56 14.26 19.66
CA TYR A 317 6.10 14.34 19.75
C TYR A 317 5.47 13.19 20.53
N GLY A 318 6.21 12.11 20.82
CA GLY A 318 5.68 10.94 21.53
C GLY A 318 4.57 10.20 20.77
N ALA A 319 4.46 10.43 19.45
CA ALA A 319 3.55 9.71 18.57
C ALA A 319 4.16 8.36 18.15
N ASP A 320 3.36 7.46 17.58
CA ASP A 320 3.84 6.15 17.10
C ASP A 320 4.28 6.23 15.64
N ALA A 321 5.56 6.53 15.41
CA ALA A 321 6.16 6.55 14.09
C ALA A 321 6.93 5.26 13.78
N VAL A 322 6.81 4.79 12.54
CA VAL A 322 7.46 3.59 12.00
C VAL A 322 8.21 3.95 10.74
N TRP A 323 9.41 3.37 10.56
CA TRP A 323 10.20 3.53 9.35
C TRP A 323 9.60 2.65 8.24
N PHE A 324 8.88 3.29 7.32
CA PHE A 324 8.06 2.64 6.31
C PHE A 324 8.12 3.45 4.99
N PRO A 325 9.19 3.29 4.19
CA PRO A 325 9.38 4.05 2.96
C PRO A 325 8.34 3.72 1.90
N PRO A 326 8.09 4.65 0.95
CA PRO A 326 7.17 4.43 -0.15
C PRO A 326 7.60 3.26 -1.04
N ALA A 327 6.72 2.90 -1.97
CA ALA A 327 6.97 1.93 -3.02
C ALA A 327 6.89 2.58 -4.40
N GLY A 328 7.38 1.85 -5.40
CA GLY A 328 7.27 2.22 -6.80
C GLY A 328 6.06 1.59 -7.50
N ASN A 329 5.76 2.11 -8.67
CA ASN A 329 4.69 1.64 -9.54
C ASN A 329 5.24 0.59 -10.52
N TYR A 330 4.68 -0.61 -10.49
CA TYR A 330 5.05 -1.67 -11.42
C TYR A 330 4.76 -1.24 -12.86
N SER A 331 5.78 -1.31 -13.72
CA SER A 331 5.72 -0.77 -15.09
C SER A 331 5.70 -1.85 -16.18
N GLY A 332 5.62 -3.12 -15.80
CA GLY A 332 5.73 -4.27 -16.70
C GLY A 332 7.06 -5.03 -16.54
N PRO A 333 7.24 -6.15 -17.26
CA PRO A 333 8.43 -6.98 -17.15
C PRO A 333 9.71 -6.22 -17.50
N TYR A 334 10.83 -6.70 -16.96
CA TYR A 334 12.15 -6.24 -17.34
C TYR A 334 12.36 -6.46 -18.84
N ASP A 335 12.76 -5.39 -19.51
CA ASP A 335 13.10 -5.37 -20.93
C ASP A 335 14.27 -4.41 -21.09
N ASP A 336 15.36 -4.90 -21.65
CA ASP A 336 16.55 -4.07 -21.90
C ASP A 336 16.65 -3.62 -23.35
N GLU A 337 15.86 -4.22 -24.25
CA GLU A 337 15.87 -3.84 -25.65
C GLU A 337 15.22 -2.45 -25.84
N GLY A 338 15.78 -1.67 -26.77
CA GLY A 338 15.15 -0.40 -27.16
C GLY A 338 15.25 0.75 -26.16
N ARG A 339 16.15 0.70 -25.16
CA ARG A 339 16.46 1.85 -24.31
C ARG A 339 17.07 3.00 -25.13
N THR A 340 16.34 4.10 -25.27
CA THR A 340 16.69 5.26 -26.12
C THR A 340 17.28 6.46 -25.37
N LEU A 341 17.22 6.46 -24.04
CA LEU A 341 17.71 7.55 -23.20
C LEU A 341 18.90 7.05 -22.36
N ASP A 342 20.04 7.74 -22.41
CA ASP A 342 21.21 7.34 -21.61
C ASP A 342 21.00 7.63 -20.13
N ILE A 343 20.75 8.90 -19.78
CA ILE A 343 20.62 9.37 -18.40
C ILE A 343 19.33 10.16 -18.28
N VAL A 344 18.50 9.78 -17.31
CA VAL A 344 17.23 10.44 -16.98
C VAL A 344 17.23 10.91 -15.54
N PHE A 345 16.68 12.10 -15.30
CA PHE A 345 16.24 12.52 -13.99
C PHE A 345 14.83 13.12 -14.05
N VAL A 346 13.90 12.57 -13.27
CA VAL A 346 12.55 13.12 -13.08
C VAL A 346 12.52 13.81 -11.71
N GLY A 347 12.29 15.12 -11.70
CA GLY A 347 12.28 15.87 -10.45
C GLY A 347 12.36 17.38 -10.66
N THR A 348 12.31 18.11 -9.55
CA THR A 348 12.34 19.57 -9.54
C THR A 348 13.76 20.09 -9.35
N TYR A 349 14.04 21.20 -10.01
CA TYR A 349 15.25 21.99 -9.81
C TYR A 349 14.89 23.35 -9.22
N TYR A 350 15.55 23.69 -8.13
CA TYR A 350 15.60 25.05 -7.62
C TYR A 350 17.05 25.51 -7.67
N LYS A 351 17.23 26.77 -8.08
CA LYS A 351 18.55 27.38 -8.04
C LYS A 351 18.94 27.58 -6.56
N PRO A 352 20.17 27.19 -6.14
CA PRO A 352 20.65 27.55 -4.81
C PRO A 352 20.63 29.07 -4.66
N GLU A 353 20.24 29.54 -3.48
CA GLU A 353 20.22 30.96 -3.15
C GLU A 353 21.64 31.53 -3.13
N PHE A 354 22.57 30.73 -2.61
CA PHE A 354 24.00 30.99 -2.58
C PHE A 354 24.82 29.72 -2.38
N THR A 355 26.10 29.77 -2.72
CA THR A 355 27.05 28.66 -2.56
C THR A 355 27.67 28.63 -1.16
N PRO A 356 28.27 27.50 -0.72
CA PRO A 356 29.09 27.45 0.50
C PRO A 356 30.23 28.47 0.49
N ASP A 357 30.88 28.71 -0.65
CA ASP A 357 31.97 29.69 -0.75
C ASP A 357 31.48 31.13 -0.54
N GLU A 358 30.34 31.51 -1.15
CA GLU A 358 29.71 32.83 -0.93
C GLU A 358 29.34 33.01 0.55
N PHE A 359 28.95 31.94 1.22
CA PHE A 359 28.62 31.97 2.64
C PHE A 359 29.84 32.04 3.56
N ILE A 360 30.86 31.20 3.31
CA ILE A 360 32.08 31.13 4.12
C ILE A 360 32.91 32.42 3.97
N SER A 361 32.91 33.01 2.78
CA SER A 361 33.57 34.31 2.52
C SER A 361 32.84 35.50 3.17
N GLY A 362 31.64 35.30 3.70
CA GLY A 362 30.82 36.33 4.32
C GLY A 362 30.04 37.22 3.35
N ALA A 363 29.97 36.84 2.06
CA ALA A 363 29.16 37.56 1.07
C ALA A 363 27.65 37.34 1.27
N ARG A 364 27.26 36.28 1.98
CA ARG A 364 25.88 35.92 2.32
C ARG A 364 25.78 35.45 3.77
N SER A 365 24.60 35.59 4.35
CA SER A 365 24.25 35.09 5.68
C SER A 365 22.75 34.85 5.79
N TYR A 366 22.36 33.88 6.60
CA TYR A 366 21.00 33.77 7.13
C TYR A 366 20.79 34.76 8.28
N ASP A 367 19.52 34.94 8.65
CA ASP A 367 19.07 35.92 9.63
C ASP A 367 19.62 35.65 11.05
N THR A 368 19.88 34.39 11.38
CA THR A 368 20.31 33.98 12.73
C THR A 368 21.71 33.39 12.76
N VAL A 369 22.40 33.53 13.90
CA VAL A 369 23.72 32.92 14.11
C VAL A 369 23.62 31.40 14.01
N GLU A 370 22.54 30.83 14.54
CA GLU A 370 22.29 29.40 14.57
C GLU A 370 22.15 28.80 13.17
N GLN A 371 21.36 29.42 12.30
CA GLN A 371 21.28 29.01 10.89
C GLN A 371 22.64 29.10 10.20
N ASN A 372 23.44 30.13 10.54
CA ASN A 372 24.76 30.31 9.95
C ASN A 372 25.76 29.22 10.37
N GLU A 373 25.80 28.86 11.65
CA GLU A 373 26.70 27.83 12.15
C GLU A 373 26.27 26.44 11.68
N VAL A 374 24.97 26.13 11.66
CA VAL A 374 24.44 24.87 11.15
C VAL A 374 24.73 24.71 9.66
N TYR A 375 24.50 25.74 8.84
CA TYR A 375 24.84 25.68 7.41
C TYR A 375 26.32 25.40 7.18
N LYS A 376 27.22 26.07 7.92
CA LYS A 376 28.66 25.83 7.85
C LYS A 376 29.05 24.40 8.26
N ALA A 377 28.45 23.88 9.32
CA ALA A 377 28.72 22.52 9.78
C ALA A 377 28.28 21.47 8.74
N VAL A 378 27.06 21.58 8.22
CA VAL A 378 26.50 20.61 7.27
C VAL A 378 27.17 20.69 5.89
N THR A 379 27.60 21.89 5.45
CA THR A 379 28.34 22.02 4.19
C THR A 379 29.80 21.58 4.30
N ALA A 380 30.40 21.62 5.50
CA ALA A 380 31.72 21.08 5.76
C ALA A 380 31.73 19.54 5.82
N ASP A 381 30.63 18.93 6.30
CA ASP A 381 30.43 17.48 6.31
C ASP A 381 29.02 17.10 5.78
N PRO A 382 28.90 16.81 4.47
CA PRO A 382 27.62 16.48 3.83
C PRO A 382 27.00 15.15 4.31
N ALA A 383 27.72 14.35 5.11
CA ALA A 383 27.14 13.17 5.76
C ALA A 383 26.21 13.53 6.93
N LEU A 384 26.34 14.73 7.51
CA LEU A 384 25.53 15.18 8.63
C LEU A 384 24.08 15.48 8.23
N THR A 385 23.16 15.12 9.12
CA THR A 385 21.80 15.67 9.13
C THR A 385 21.80 17.08 9.69
N VAL A 386 20.74 17.85 9.44
CA VAL A 386 20.59 19.19 10.04
C VAL A 386 20.35 19.04 11.55
N GLU A 387 19.63 18.01 11.94
CA GLU A 387 19.32 17.61 13.30
C GLU A 387 20.60 17.30 14.09
N ASP A 388 21.49 16.47 13.54
CA ASP A 388 22.76 16.13 14.18
C ASP A 388 23.68 17.35 14.31
N ALA A 389 23.70 18.23 13.30
CA ALA A 389 24.42 19.50 13.38
C ALA A 389 23.89 20.39 14.51
N VAL A 390 22.56 20.52 14.64
CA VAL A 390 21.93 21.26 15.75
C VAL A 390 22.27 20.63 17.10
N VAL A 391 22.15 19.31 17.24
CA VAL A 391 22.49 18.59 18.48
C VAL A 391 23.96 18.78 18.85
N SER A 392 24.87 18.72 17.86
CA SER A 392 26.31 18.84 18.10
C SER A 392 26.72 20.25 18.52
N LEU A 393 26.10 21.28 17.95
CA LEU A 393 26.44 22.68 18.22
C LEU A 393 25.74 23.24 19.47
N TYR A 394 24.48 22.90 19.70
CA TYR A 394 23.64 23.54 20.71
C TYR A 394 23.05 22.58 21.75
N GLY A 395 23.30 21.28 21.62
CA GLY A 395 22.73 20.26 22.49
C GLY A 395 21.31 19.86 22.11
N ARG A 396 20.91 18.67 22.57
CA ARG A 396 19.61 18.06 22.22
C ARG A 396 18.40 18.87 22.68
N ASP A 397 18.51 19.58 23.79
CA ASP A 397 17.39 20.36 24.36
C ASP A 397 16.94 21.53 23.46
N ARG A 398 17.86 22.05 22.62
CA ARG A 398 17.56 23.12 21.65
C ARG A 398 17.02 22.61 20.32
N LEU A 399 17.07 21.30 20.07
CA LEU A 399 16.70 20.69 18.78
C LEU A 399 15.30 21.09 18.29
N PRO A 400 14.21 20.95 19.10
CA PRO A 400 12.86 21.22 18.60
C PRO A 400 12.63 22.69 18.24
N GLU A 401 13.21 23.62 19.01
CA GLU A 401 13.10 25.06 18.77
C GLU A 401 13.86 25.47 17.50
N LEU A 402 15.12 25.03 17.40
CA LEU A 402 16.00 25.44 16.30
C LEU A 402 15.58 24.80 14.98
N MET A 403 15.15 23.53 14.96
CA MET A 403 14.74 22.87 13.72
C MET A 403 13.60 23.60 13.01
N LYS A 404 12.69 24.26 13.73
CA LYS A 404 11.60 25.06 13.15
C LYS A 404 12.08 26.20 12.25
N THR A 405 13.30 26.69 12.46
CA THR A 405 13.88 27.80 11.68
C THR A 405 14.82 27.32 10.57
N MET A 406 15.11 26.02 10.47
CA MET A 406 16.12 25.48 9.55
C MET A 406 15.60 25.18 8.13
N PHE A 407 14.35 25.54 7.81
CA PHE A 407 13.75 25.26 6.49
C PHE A 407 14.60 25.80 5.34
N TYR A 408 14.98 27.07 5.40
CA TYR A 408 15.77 27.70 4.33
C TYR A 408 17.21 27.21 4.28
N VAL A 409 17.80 26.88 5.43
CA VAL A 409 19.13 26.26 5.54
C VAL A 409 19.13 24.93 4.79
N ARG A 410 18.21 24.04 5.18
CA ARG A 410 18.07 22.71 4.58
C ARG A 410 17.78 22.79 3.08
N LYS A 411 16.84 23.66 2.69
CA LYS A 411 16.46 23.86 1.29
C LYS A 411 17.66 24.28 0.44
N ASN A 412 18.43 25.28 0.88
CA ASN A 412 19.59 25.73 0.12
C ASN A 412 20.67 24.66 0.02
N ILE A 413 20.91 23.89 1.09
CA ILE A 413 21.85 22.76 1.08
C ILE A 413 21.45 21.73 0.01
N VAL A 414 20.19 21.29 0.01
CA VAL A 414 19.67 20.35 -1.00
C VAL A 414 19.85 20.89 -2.41
N ASP A 415 19.46 22.14 -2.63
CA ASP A 415 19.48 22.76 -3.95
C ASP A 415 20.92 22.98 -4.44
N TYR A 416 21.86 23.31 -3.54
CA TYR A 416 23.30 23.43 -3.85
C TYR A 416 23.91 22.08 -4.26
N TYR A 417 23.76 21.04 -3.44
CA TYR A 417 24.39 19.75 -3.72
C TYR A 417 23.79 19.07 -4.96
N ARG A 418 22.48 19.20 -5.19
CA ARG A 418 21.85 18.74 -6.43
C ARG A 418 22.41 19.49 -7.65
N HIS A 419 22.56 20.82 -7.54
CA HIS A 419 23.15 21.64 -8.60
C HIS A 419 24.57 21.17 -8.93
N GLN A 420 25.42 21.00 -7.91
CA GLN A 420 26.80 20.54 -8.08
C GLN A 420 26.88 19.15 -8.72
N ALA A 421 26.05 18.20 -8.30
CA ALA A 421 26.04 16.86 -8.88
C ALA A 421 25.66 16.87 -10.37
N VAL A 422 24.61 17.62 -10.74
CA VAL A 422 24.22 17.78 -12.15
C VAL A 422 25.31 18.48 -12.94
N GLU A 423 25.82 19.62 -12.47
CA GLU A 423 26.88 20.38 -13.15
C GLU A 423 28.15 19.54 -13.36
N THR A 424 28.53 18.71 -12.39
CA THR A 424 29.69 17.81 -12.50
C THR A 424 29.51 16.79 -13.63
N VAL A 425 28.30 16.26 -13.82
CA VAL A 425 28.00 15.33 -14.93
C VAL A 425 27.99 16.06 -16.29
N LEU A 426 27.37 17.25 -16.36
CA LEU A 426 27.30 18.03 -17.58
C LEU A 426 28.67 18.51 -18.04
N SER A 427 29.52 18.95 -17.10
CA SER A 427 30.90 19.41 -17.39
C SER A 427 31.82 18.28 -17.84
N ALA A 428 31.54 17.03 -17.45
CA ALA A 428 32.20 15.84 -17.96
C ALA A 428 31.76 15.44 -19.39
N GLY A 429 30.83 16.19 -19.99
CA GLY A 429 30.37 16.00 -21.37
C GLY A 429 29.18 15.04 -21.54
N TYR A 430 28.59 14.55 -20.44
CA TYR A 430 27.42 13.69 -20.50
C TYR A 430 26.13 14.49 -20.60
N LYS A 431 25.17 13.96 -21.35
CA LYS A 431 23.84 14.58 -21.49
C LYS A 431 22.85 13.98 -20.51
N ILE A 432 22.10 14.84 -19.82
CA ILE A 432 21.03 14.42 -18.90
C ILE A 432 19.69 14.85 -19.47
N ASN A 433 18.75 13.91 -19.60
CA ASN A 433 17.35 14.20 -19.90
C ASN A 433 16.62 14.49 -18.58
N VAL A 434 16.20 15.72 -18.39
CA VAL A 434 15.47 16.14 -17.18
C VAL A 434 14.00 16.40 -17.50
N TYR A 435 13.11 15.90 -16.66
CA TYR A 435 11.67 16.06 -16.80
C TYR A 435 11.12 16.94 -15.68
N GLY A 436 10.74 18.17 -16.02
CA GLY A 436 10.19 19.16 -15.09
C GLY A 436 10.43 20.60 -15.52
N ASP A 437 9.40 21.44 -15.51
CA ASP A 437 9.50 22.82 -16.03
C ASP A 437 10.53 23.69 -15.29
N SER A 438 10.77 23.39 -14.02
CA SER A 438 11.70 24.13 -13.17
C SER A 438 13.17 24.10 -13.64
N TRP A 439 13.56 23.09 -14.44
CA TRP A 439 14.90 22.98 -15.03
C TRP A 439 15.24 24.10 -16.00
N LYS A 440 14.23 24.81 -16.54
CA LYS A 440 14.43 26.03 -17.34
C LYS A 440 15.16 27.14 -16.59
N ASN A 441 15.32 27.02 -15.27
CA ASN A 441 16.09 27.94 -14.43
C ASN A 441 17.55 27.52 -14.21
N PHE A 442 17.96 26.34 -14.69
CA PHE A 442 19.34 25.89 -14.59
C PHE A 442 20.24 26.75 -15.49
N ARG A 443 21.38 27.20 -14.96
CA ARG A 443 22.36 28.02 -15.68
C ARG A 443 23.75 27.50 -15.33
N SER A 444 24.52 27.18 -16.35
CA SER A 444 25.92 26.75 -16.28
C SER A 444 26.53 26.89 -17.69
N ASP A 445 27.85 26.92 -17.79
CA ASP A 445 28.58 26.91 -19.07
C ASP A 445 28.32 25.62 -19.88
N TYR A 446 27.81 24.57 -19.22
CA TYR A 446 27.54 23.26 -19.81
C TYR A 446 26.04 23.00 -20.05
N SER A 447 25.23 24.06 -20.09
CA SER A 447 23.76 23.94 -20.23
C SER A 447 23.33 23.24 -21.52
N ASP A 448 24.15 23.24 -22.57
CA ASP A 448 23.89 22.53 -23.83
C ASP A 448 23.82 21.01 -23.67
N ASN A 449 24.38 20.47 -22.58
CA ASN A 449 24.29 19.06 -22.24
C ASN A 449 23.03 18.71 -21.43
N LEU A 450 22.24 19.70 -21.00
CA LEU A 450 21.00 19.47 -20.25
C LEU A 450 19.80 19.49 -21.21
N ILE A 451 19.19 18.33 -21.43
CA ILE A 451 18.02 18.18 -22.30
C ILE A 451 16.76 18.31 -21.46
N ILE A 452 16.09 19.45 -21.56
CA ILE A 452 14.93 19.78 -20.74
C ILE A 452 13.63 19.36 -21.44
N HIS A 453 12.89 18.48 -20.80
CA HIS A 453 11.55 18.05 -21.20
C HIS A 453 10.48 18.71 -20.33
N GLN A 454 9.25 18.75 -20.84
CA GLN A 454 8.09 19.23 -20.09
C GLN A 454 7.84 18.40 -18.83
N LYS A 455 7.12 18.97 -17.86
CA LYS A 455 6.65 18.19 -16.70
C LYS A 455 5.79 17.02 -17.15
N ILE A 456 5.89 15.91 -16.43
CA ILE A 456 5.16 14.66 -16.68
C ILE A 456 4.52 14.17 -15.37
N ASN A 457 3.47 13.36 -15.49
CA ASN A 457 2.85 12.67 -14.37
C ASN A 457 3.58 11.36 -14.02
N VAL A 458 3.14 10.68 -12.95
CA VAL A 458 3.78 9.45 -12.46
C VAL A 458 3.73 8.30 -13.49
N ALA A 459 2.61 8.10 -14.18
CA ALA A 459 2.47 7.04 -15.18
C ALA A 459 3.41 7.26 -16.37
N GLU A 460 3.55 8.52 -16.81
CA GLU A 460 4.53 8.90 -17.82
C GLU A 460 5.96 8.68 -17.34
N ALA A 461 6.27 9.01 -16.08
CA ALA A 461 7.60 8.80 -15.50
C ALA A 461 8.03 7.32 -15.53
N SER A 462 7.12 6.39 -15.20
CA SER A 462 7.38 4.95 -15.33
C SER A 462 7.78 4.56 -16.76
N GLN A 463 7.10 5.11 -17.78
CA GLN A 463 7.43 4.85 -19.19
C GLN A 463 8.76 5.48 -19.62
N ILE A 464 9.16 6.60 -19.02
CA ILE A 464 10.49 7.18 -19.25
C ILE A 464 11.57 6.28 -18.66
N TYR A 465 11.41 5.75 -17.45
CA TYR A 465 12.40 4.85 -16.85
C TYR A 465 12.57 3.55 -17.64
N ARG A 466 11.50 3.02 -18.25
CA ARG A 466 11.59 1.90 -19.20
C ARG A 466 12.47 2.18 -20.43
N LYS A 467 12.59 3.44 -20.83
CA LYS A 467 13.44 3.87 -21.96
C LYS A 467 14.84 4.29 -21.53
N ALA A 468 15.11 4.41 -20.24
CA ALA A 468 16.35 4.94 -19.69
C ALA A 468 17.38 3.84 -19.41
N ARG A 469 18.65 4.05 -19.73
CA ARG A 469 19.74 3.16 -19.29
C ARG A 469 20.08 3.40 -17.82
N ILE A 470 20.11 4.67 -17.43
CA ILE A 470 20.42 5.13 -16.07
C ILE A 470 19.34 6.10 -15.60
N GLY A 471 18.77 5.83 -14.43
CA GLY A 471 17.92 6.77 -13.69
C GLY A 471 18.68 7.37 -12.52
N LEU A 472 18.71 8.70 -12.42
CA LEU A 472 19.30 9.40 -11.29
C LEU A 472 18.27 9.64 -10.19
N ASN A 473 18.69 9.45 -8.94
CA ASN A 473 17.95 9.86 -7.76
C ASN A 473 18.83 10.79 -6.91
N PHE A 474 18.27 11.95 -6.56
CA PHE A 474 18.81 12.80 -5.50
C PHE A 474 17.81 12.87 -4.35
N MET A 475 18.25 12.55 -3.14
CA MET A 475 17.47 12.69 -1.91
C MET A 475 17.27 14.16 -1.58
N THR A 476 16.11 14.49 -1.01
CA THR A 476 15.79 15.79 -0.43
C THR A 476 16.37 15.91 0.98
N TRP A 477 17.67 15.58 1.12
CA TRP A 477 18.39 15.45 2.39
C TRP A 477 17.88 14.36 3.34
N HIS A 478 17.20 13.34 2.83
CA HIS A 478 16.84 12.15 3.60
C HIS A 478 18.11 11.31 3.80
N LYS A 479 18.70 11.30 5.00
CA LYS A 479 19.95 10.57 5.28
C LYS A 479 19.73 9.12 5.71
N ALA A 480 18.49 8.76 6.08
CA ALA A 480 18.10 7.39 6.41
C ALA A 480 16.80 7.02 5.72
N GLY A 481 16.58 7.46 4.49
CA GLY A 481 15.34 7.20 3.76
C GLY A 481 15.52 6.67 2.35
N MET A 482 14.39 6.33 1.73
CA MET A 482 14.28 5.99 0.31
C MET A 482 13.06 6.71 -0.25
N THR A 483 13.22 7.41 -1.38
CA THR A 483 12.11 7.99 -2.14
C THR A 483 11.49 6.94 -3.07
N GLU A 484 10.26 7.18 -3.50
CA GLU A 484 9.58 6.36 -4.51
C GLU A 484 10.39 6.23 -5.80
N ARG A 485 11.15 7.28 -6.17
CA ARG A 485 11.98 7.32 -7.37
C ARG A 485 12.99 6.19 -7.43
N VAL A 486 13.57 5.77 -6.30
CA VAL A 486 14.50 4.63 -6.28
C VAL A 486 13.80 3.37 -6.79
N ALA A 487 12.61 3.08 -6.26
CA ALA A 487 11.82 1.94 -6.67
C ALA A 487 11.28 2.09 -8.11
N ASP A 488 10.77 3.26 -8.50
CA ASP A 488 10.26 3.51 -9.86
C ASP A 488 11.34 3.34 -10.93
N ILE A 489 12.57 3.80 -10.67
CA ILE A 489 13.71 3.62 -11.59
C ILE A 489 14.02 2.13 -11.78
N MET A 490 14.11 1.39 -10.68
CA MET A 490 14.39 -0.05 -10.70
C MET A 490 13.27 -0.84 -11.37
N LEU A 491 12.00 -0.51 -11.10
CA LEU A 491 10.82 -1.13 -11.73
C LEU A 491 10.68 -0.77 -13.22
N GLY A 492 11.34 0.30 -13.69
CA GLY A 492 11.56 0.58 -15.11
C GLY A 492 12.72 -0.21 -15.74
N GLY A 493 13.45 -0.99 -14.94
CA GLY A 493 14.62 -1.74 -15.37
C GLY A 493 15.84 -0.86 -15.68
N ALA A 494 15.85 0.41 -15.29
CA ALA A 494 17.04 1.25 -15.42
C ALA A 494 17.98 1.03 -14.22
N VAL A 495 19.29 1.23 -14.41
CA VAL A 495 20.21 1.27 -13.26
C VAL A 495 19.90 2.52 -12.44
N CYS A 496 19.53 2.31 -11.18
CA CYS A 496 19.35 3.41 -10.23
C CYS A 496 20.71 3.84 -9.68
N ILE A 497 21.06 5.12 -9.92
CA ILE A 497 22.16 5.78 -9.22
C ILE A 497 21.56 6.78 -8.23
N SER A 498 21.86 6.60 -6.95
CA SER A 498 21.35 7.46 -5.86
C SER A 498 22.47 7.98 -4.98
N ASP A 499 22.30 9.16 -4.38
CA ASP A 499 23.11 9.50 -3.22
C ASP A 499 22.81 8.54 -2.06
N THR A 500 23.83 8.31 -1.24
CA THR A 500 23.83 7.28 -0.20
C THR A 500 22.94 7.68 0.98
N THR A 501 22.11 6.74 1.43
CA THR A 501 21.38 6.83 2.72
C THR A 501 21.62 5.57 3.54
N THR A 502 21.36 5.65 4.85
CA THR A 502 21.39 4.46 5.72
C THR A 502 20.42 3.39 5.23
N TYR A 503 19.20 3.75 4.81
CA TYR A 503 18.24 2.79 4.24
C TYR A 503 18.83 2.04 3.05
N LEU A 504 19.35 2.77 2.06
CA LEU A 504 19.81 2.17 0.82
C LEU A 504 21.01 1.25 1.04
N ARG A 505 21.93 1.63 1.95
CA ARG A 505 23.10 0.83 2.29
C ARG A 505 22.75 -0.46 3.05
N GLU A 506 21.71 -0.43 3.87
CA GLU A 506 21.31 -1.58 4.69
C GLU A 506 20.41 -2.56 3.94
N ASN A 507 19.63 -2.08 2.95
CA ASN A 507 18.59 -2.87 2.29
C ASN A 507 18.93 -3.28 0.85
N PHE A 508 19.98 -2.72 0.24
CA PHE A 508 20.39 -3.07 -1.13
C PHE A 508 21.83 -3.53 -1.22
N GLN A 509 22.10 -4.47 -2.12
CA GLN A 509 23.44 -4.92 -2.47
C GLN A 509 24.09 -3.99 -3.51
N LYS A 510 25.42 -4.00 -3.57
CA LYS A 510 26.19 -3.17 -4.51
C LYS A 510 25.95 -3.48 -5.98
N ASP A 511 25.46 -4.68 -6.29
CA ASP A 511 25.07 -5.08 -7.63
C ASP A 511 23.57 -4.94 -7.90
N GLU A 512 22.79 -4.37 -6.99
CA GLU A 512 21.37 -4.02 -7.18
C GLU A 512 21.17 -2.51 -7.37
N ILE A 513 22.03 -1.68 -6.76
CA ILE A 513 21.98 -0.21 -6.82
C ILE A 513 23.39 0.38 -6.86
N VAL A 514 23.55 1.53 -7.51
CA VAL A 514 24.81 2.29 -7.47
C VAL A 514 24.64 3.49 -6.55
N LEU A 515 25.44 3.53 -5.49
CA LEU A 515 25.43 4.61 -4.51
C LEU A 515 26.65 5.51 -4.67
N PHE A 516 26.45 6.81 -4.51
CA PHE A 516 27.53 7.79 -4.44
C PHE A 516 27.39 8.70 -3.21
N ASP A 517 28.48 9.34 -2.81
CA ASP A 517 28.47 10.38 -1.79
C ASP A 517 28.12 11.73 -2.43
N ILE A 518 27.06 12.38 -1.94
CA ILE A 518 26.60 13.66 -2.47
C ILE A 518 27.65 14.78 -2.36
N GLY A 519 28.57 14.68 -1.38
CA GLY A 519 29.71 15.58 -1.24
C GLY A 519 30.86 15.30 -2.22
N ARG A 520 30.76 14.23 -3.01
CA ARG A 520 31.77 13.75 -3.96
C ARG A 520 31.15 13.41 -5.33
N PRO A 521 30.58 14.41 -6.03
CA PRO A 521 29.86 14.18 -7.28
C PRO A 521 30.73 13.63 -8.43
N GLU A 522 32.06 13.65 -8.32
CA GLU A 522 32.96 12.98 -9.26
C GLU A 522 32.77 11.44 -9.28
N GLN A 523 32.29 10.86 -8.18
CA GLN A 523 31.91 9.44 -8.12
C GLN A 523 30.75 9.13 -9.07
N LEU A 524 29.80 10.06 -9.20
CA LEU A 524 28.67 9.93 -10.12
C LEU A 524 29.15 9.87 -11.58
N VAL A 525 30.11 10.71 -11.96
CA VAL A 525 30.72 10.69 -13.31
C VAL A 525 31.44 9.38 -13.57
N THR A 526 32.18 8.87 -12.58
CA THR A 526 32.89 7.59 -12.68
C THR A 526 31.92 6.43 -12.92
N ALA A 527 30.82 6.38 -12.15
CA ALA A 527 29.77 5.38 -12.28
C ALA A 527 29.09 5.46 -13.66
N ILE A 528 28.67 6.65 -14.09
CA ILE A 528 28.04 6.88 -15.40
C ILE A 528 28.96 6.41 -16.53
N ASN A 529 30.23 6.80 -16.50
CA ASN A 529 31.21 6.39 -17.50
C ASN A 529 31.35 4.87 -17.59
N GLN A 530 31.36 4.18 -16.45
CA GLN A 530 31.48 2.72 -16.41
C GLN A 530 30.23 2.04 -16.99
N LEU A 531 29.04 2.46 -16.55
CA LEU A 531 27.75 1.87 -16.94
C LEU A 531 27.37 2.13 -18.40
N LEU A 532 27.81 3.25 -18.98
CA LEU A 532 27.60 3.55 -20.40
C LEU A 532 28.62 2.89 -21.33
N LYS A 533 29.77 2.43 -20.80
CA LYS A 533 30.80 1.71 -21.58
C LYS A 533 30.66 0.19 -21.50
N ASP A 534 30.06 -0.33 -20.44
CA ASP A 534 29.93 -1.77 -20.19
C ASP A 534 28.44 -2.15 -20.07
N ASP A 535 27.87 -2.56 -21.20
CA ASP A 535 26.49 -3.05 -21.29
C ASP A 535 26.27 -4.28 -20.40
N THR A 536 27.25 -5.18 -20.31
CA THR A 536 27.11 -6.42 -19.51
C THR A 536 26.97 -6.08 -18.03
N LEU A 537 27.83 -5.20 -17.52
CA LEU A 537 27.73 -4.70 -16.16
C LEU A 537 26.42 -3.97 -15.92
N ARG A 538 26.03 -3.09 -16.83
CA ARG A 538 24.78 -2.32 -16.70
C ARG A 538 23.57 -3.25 -16.62
N HIS A 539 23.46 -4.25 -17.50
CA HIS A 539 22.32 -5.16 -17.53
C HIS A 539 22.28 -6.00 -16.25
N LYS A 540 23.43 -6.48 -15.79
CA LYS A 540 23.52 -7.22 -14.53
C LYS A 540 22.94 -6.40 -13.36
N ILE A 541 23.34 -5.14 -13.23
CA ILE A 541 22.88 -4.28 -12.13
C ILE A 541 21.40 -3.92 -12.29
N ALA A 542 20.98 -3.56 -13.51
CA ALA A 542 19.61 -3.20 -13.82
C ALA A 542 18.62 -4.34 -13.53
N GLN A 543 18.97 -5.56 -13.96
CA GLN A 543 18.15 -6.74 -13.73
C GLN A 543 18.07 -7.08 -12.23
N ALA A 544 19.20 -7.09 -11.51
CA ALA A 544 19.20 -7.36 -10.08
C ALA A 544 18.41 -6.30 -9.27
N GLY A 545 18.55 -5.02 -9.63
CA GLY A 545 17.75 -3.94 -9.04
C GLY A 545 16.26 -4.08 -9.34
N TYR A 546 15.90 -4.43 -10.58
CA TYR A 546 14.51 -4.72 -10.96
C TYR A 546 13.94 -5.89 -10.15
N GLU A 547 14.66 -7.02 -10.05
CA GLU A 547 14.24 -8.19 -9.30
C GLU A 547 14.02 -7.82 -7.82
N ARG A 548 14.98 -7.15 -7.17
CA ARG A 548 14.83 -6.62 -5.81
C ARG A 548 13.58 -5.76 -5.67
N ALA A 549 13.36 -4.81 -6.59
CA ALA A 549 12.23 -3.90 -6.51
C ALA A 549 10.87 -4.59 -6.70
N VAL A 550 10.78 -5.57 -7.60
CA VAL A 550 9.56 -6.39 -7.79
C VAL A 550 9.25 -7.21 -6.54
N HIS A 551 10.28 -7.79 -5.90
CA HIS A 551 10.09 -8.64 -4.73
C HIS A 551 9.77 -7.86 -3.45
N GLU A 552 10.26 -6.63 -3.28
CA GLU A 552 10.23 -5.95 -1.98
C GLU A 552 9.75 -4.48 -1.99
N HIS A 553 9.71 -3.81 -3.15
CA HIS A 553 9.47 -2.36 -3.23
C HIS A 553 8.28 -1.96 -4.11
N THR A 554 7.30 -2.85 -4.29
CA THR A 554 6.02 -2.52 -4.93
C THR A 554 4.94 -2.13 -3.92
N TRP A 555 3.88 -1.47 -4.38
CA TRP A 555 2.72 -1.16 -3.55
C TRP A 555 1.99 -2.41 -3.04
N HIS A 556 2.07 -3.53 -3.78
CA HIS A 556 1.60 -4.84 -3.29
C HIS A 556 2.36 -5.26 -2.03
N ASN A 557 3.69 -5.19 -2.04
CA ASN A 557 4.50 -5.48 -0.85
C ASN A 557 4.15 -4.54 0.31
N ARG A 558 3.94 -3.24 0.04
CA ARG A 558 3.53 -2.28 1.08
C ARG A 558 2.16 -2.59 1.66
N ALA A 559 1.21 -3.04 0.85
CA ALA A 559 -0.10 -3.47 1.35
C ALA A 559 0.02 -4.67 2.29
N VAL A 560 0.79 -5.69 1.92
CA VAL A 560 1.05 -6.87 2.77
C VAL A 560 1.76 -6.48 4.07
N SER A 561 2.83 -5.66 3.99
CA SER A 561 3.55 -5.17 5.18
C SER A 561 2.66 -4.30 6.08
N LEU A 562 1.75 -3.50 5.50
CA LEU A 562 0.82 -2.68 6.26
C LEU A 562 -0.17 -3.53 7.06
N LEU A 563 -0.69 -4.61 6.46
CA LEU A 563 -1.56 -5.56 7.16
C LEU A 563 -0.83 -6.24 8.33
N GLN A 564 0.44 -6.62 8.11
CA GLN A 564 1.26 -7.21 9.17
C GLN A 564 1.48 -6.20 10.32
N LEU A 565 1.80 -4.95 9.99
CA LEU A 565 1.98 -3.88 10.97
C LEU A 565 0.72 -3.65 11.81
N ILE A 566 -0.46 -3.63 11.18
CA ILE A 566 -1.75 -3.48 11.89
C ILE A 566 -1.98 -4.66 12.85
N LYS A 567 -1.63 -5.89 12.45
CA LYS A 567 -1.74 -7.08 13.31
C LYS A 567 -0.81 -7.02 14.52
N GLU A 568 0.44 -6.62 14.32
CA GLU A 568 1.47 -6.53 15.38
C GLU A 568 1.16 -5.44 16.40
N LYS A 569 0.52 -4.37 15.97
CA LYS A 569 0.16 -3.24 16.83
C LYS A 569 -1.25 -3.34 17.42
N LYS A 570 -1.89 -4.51 17.43
CA LYS A 570 -3.19 -4.67 18.12
C LYS A 570 -2.98 -4.34 19.60
N ASP A 571 -3.72 -3.32 20.07
CA ASP A 571 -3.72 -2.87 21.47
C ASP A 571 -4.26 -3.96 22.41
#